data_AF-A0A7I8CRI3-F1
#
_entry.id   AF-A0A7I8CRI3-F1
#
_cell.length_a   1.000
_cell.length_b   1.000
_cell.length_c   1.000
_cell.angle_alpha   90.00
_cell.angle_beta   90.00
_cell.angle_gamma   90.00
#
_symmetry.space_group_name_H-M   'P 1'
#
loop_
_entity.id
_entity.type
_entity.pdbx_description
1 polymer ?
#
loop_
_entity_poly.entity_id
_entity_poly.type
_entity_poly.pdbx_seq_one_letter_code
_entity_poly.pdbx_strand_id
1 'polypeptide(L)'
;MDMPMAFPEPQVERAPFPLQGHRGYDRVFRRDALTVGLILPLETHAASPHPSMADHLQMAQRAEQAGVAALWARDIPFYDPQYGDSGQIFEPLIYIGHLATATERITLGTTGIVLPMREPLMLAKQINSLDRLTGGRIVIGMSSGDRPSEYPVFGIDFESRGNVFAMRMGLIAA
;
A
#
# COMPACT_ATOMS: atom_id res chain seq x y z
N MET A 1 31.50 -15.41 18.40
CA MET A 1 30.85 -15.35 19.73
C MET A 1 29.54 -14.63 19.48
N ASP A 2 28.55 -15.35 18.97
CA ASP A 2 27.32 -14.77 18.43
C ASP A 2 26.19 -15.02 19.43
N MET A 3 25.87 -13.99 20.22
CA MET A 3 24.56 -13.93 20.84
C MET A 3 23.58 -13.44 19.76
N PRO A 4 22.51 -14.17 19.45
CA PRO A 4 21.40 -13.56 18.73
C PRO A 4 20.84 -12.48 19.65
N MET A 5 20.91 -11.21 19.24
CA MET A 5 20.05 -10.20 19.85
C MET A 5 18.61 -10.58 19.49
N ALA A 6 17.98 -11.36 20.36
CA ALA A 6 16.55 -11.51 20.36
C ALA A 6 15.98 -10.11 20.62
N PHE A 7 15.36 -9.52 19.60
CA PHE A 7 14.55 -8.32 19.81
C PHE A 7 13.50 -8.68 20.87
N PRO A 8 13.38 -7.92 21.96
CA PRO A 8 12.32 -8.16 22.93
C PRO A 8 10.98 -8.12 22.18
N GLU A 9 10.10 -9.07 22.49
CA GLU A 9 8.74 -9.00 21.94
C GLU A 9 8.15 -7.64 22.32
N PRO A 10 7.65 -6.87 21.34
CA PRO A 10 7.00 -5.60 21.63
C PRO A 10 5.85 -5.87 22.61
N GLN A 11 5.92 -5.29 23.81
CA GLN A 11 4.81 -5.28 24.76
C GLN A 11 3.80 -4.23 24.33
N VAL A 12 3.18 -4.43 23.17
CA VAL A 12 2.16 -3.54 22.65
C VAL A 12 0.81 -4.18 22.91
N GLU A 13 -0.03 -3.45 23.63
CA GLU A 13 -1.39 -3.88 23.93
C GLU A 13 -2.24 -3.85 22.66
N ARG A 14 -2.61 -5.02 22.16
CA ARG A 14 -3.49 -5.18 21.00
C ARG A 14 -4.93 -4.90 21.39
N ALA A 15 -5.30 -3.62 21.45
CA ALA A 15 -6.70 -3.26 21.55
C ALA A 15 -7.41 -3.63 20.23
N PRO A 16 -8.60 -4.25 20.27
CA PRO A 16 -9.41 -4.38 19.06
C PRO A 16 -9.67 -2.98 18.51
N PHE A 17 -9.19 -2.68 17.32
CA PHE A 17 -9.52 -1.45 16.63
C PHE A 17 -10.84 -1.67 15.88
N PRO A 18 -11.98 -1.15 16.37
CA PRO A 18 -13.22 -1.29 15.64
C PRO A 18 -13.06 -0.57 14.29
N LEU A 19 -13.10 -1.34 13.20
CA LEU A 19 -13.07 -0.79 11.84
C LEU A 19 -14.30 0.07 11.54
N GLN A 20 -15.37 -0.15 12.30
CA GLN A 20 -16.61 0.59 12.20
C GLN A 20 -16.42 2.03 12.68
N GLY A 21 -16.72 3.01 11.82
CA GLY A 21 -16.42 4.42 12.04
C GLY A 21 -15.11 4.88 11.41
N HIS A 22 -14.28 3.96 10.88
CA HIS A 22 -13.11 4.33 10.09
C HIS A 22 -13.55 4.76 8.68
N ARG A 23 -13.38 6.05 8.36
CA ARG A 23 -13.93 6.69 7.14
C ARG A 23 -13.53 5.96 5.86
N GLY A 24 -12.27 5.53 5.74
CA GLY A 24 -11.77 4.80 4.59
C GLY A 24 -12.37 3.41 4.44
N TYR A 25 -12.65 2.74 5.57
CA TYR A 25 -13.26 1.41 5.58
C TYR A 25 -14.73 1.50 5.21
N ASP A 26 -15.49 2.36 5.89
CA ASP A 26 -16.94 2.51 5.71
C ASP A 26 -17.32 2.99 4.30
N ARG A 27 -16.41 3.69 3.61
CA ARG A 27 -16.60 4.11 2.21
C ARG A 27 -16.52 2.94 1.24
N VAL A 28 -15.64 1.97 1.48
CA VAL A 28 -15.37 0.85 0.57
C VAL A 28 -16.22 -0.37 0.92
N PHE A 29 -16.24 -0.75 2.19
CA PHE A 29 -16.84 -1.98 2.68
C PHE A 29 -18.20 -1.70 3.31
N ARG A 30 -19.25 -1.99 2.54
CA ARG A 30 -20.64 -1.84 2.98
C ARG A 30 -21.36 -3.17 2.79
N ARG A 31 -22.07 -3.61 3.83
CA ARG A 31 -22.88 -4.84 3.77
C ARG A 31 -23.91 -4.70 2.65
N ASP A 32 -24.08 -5.76 1.87
CA ASP A 32 -25.07 -5.86 0.79
C ASP A 32 -24.95 -4.78 -0.30
N ALA A 33 -23.77 -4.16 -0.45
CA ALA A 33 -23.50 -3.15 -1.46
C ALA A 33 -22.15 -3.37 -2.16
N LEU A 34 -22.12 -3.06 -3.46
CA LEU A 34 -20.90 -3.02 -4.25
C LEU A 34 -20.37 -1.58 -4.33
N THR A 35 -19.06 -1.43 -4.23
CA THR A 35 -18.35 -0.18 -4.51
C THR A 35 -17.32 -0.42 -5.61
N VAL A 36 -16.91 0.65 -6.30
CA VAL A 36 -15.93 0.58 -7.39
C VAL A 36 -14.71 1.41 -7.01
N GLY A 37 -13.52 0.84 -7.19
CA GLY A 37 -12.24 1.52 -7.06
C GLY A 37 -11.44 1.46 -8.36
N LEU A 38 -10.46 2.35 -8.49
CA LEU A 38 -9.54 2.41 -9.64
C LEU A 38 -8.11 2.09 -9.19
N ILE A 39 -7.39 1.33 -10.00
CA ILE A 39 -5.97 1.03 -9.77
C ILE A 39 -5.13 2.12 -10.45
N LEU A 40 -4.07 2.56 -9.77
CA LEU A 40 -3.14 3.55 -10.27
C LEU A 40 -2.12 2.90 -11.23
N PRO A 41 -1.65 3.64 -12.26
CA PRO A 41 -1.92 5.05 -12.59
C PRO A 41 -3.32 5.29 -13.20
N LEU A 42 -3.85 6.52 -13.11
CA LEU A 42 -5.18 6.88 -13.65
C LEU A 42 -5.16 7.17 -15.16
N GLU A 43 -4.30 6.49 -15.91
CA GLU A 43 -4.13 6.69 -17.34
C GLU A 43 -3.82 5.37 -18.06
N THR A 44 -4.09 5.34 -19.35
CA THR A 44 -3.68 4.23 -20.22
C THR A 44 -2.35 4.57 -20.89
N HIS A 45 -1.38 3.68 -20.83
CA HIS A 45 -0.05 3.89 -21.40
C HIS A 45 0.38 2.71 -22.32
N ALA A 46 -0.49 2.27 -23.24
CA ALA A 46 -0.22 1.10 -24.07
C ALA A 46 1.07 1.18 -24.94
N ALA A 47 1.54 2.39 -25.24
CA ALA A 47 2.75 2.61 -26.03
C ALA A 47 4.06 2.61 -25.22
N SER A 48 3.99 2.55 -23.89
CA SER A 48 5.16 2.69 -23.00
C SER A 48 5.00 1.85 -21.74
N PRO A 49 6.07 1.21 -21.22
CA PRO A 49 6.02 0.59 -19.89
C PRO A 49 5.86 1.61 -18.75
N HIS A 50 6.01 2.90 -19.05
CA HIS A 50 5.94 4.00 -18.09
C HIS A 50 4.74 4.92 -18.36
N PRO A 51 3.88 5.15 -17.35
CA PRO A 51 2.90 6.23 -17.38
C PRO A 51 3.55 7.62 -17.50
N SER A 52 2.80 8.60 -18.00
CA SER A 52 3.25 10.00 -18.06
C SER A 52 3.18 10.68 -16.69
N MET A 53 2.28 10.21 -15.82
CA MET A 53 1.92 10.76 -14.52
C MET A 53 1.36 12.20 -14.59
N ALA A 54 0.99 12.68 -15.78
CA ALA A 54 0.45 14.01 -15.97
C ALA A 54 -0.98 14.13 -15.39
N ASP A 55 -1.28 15.29 -14.79
CA ASP A 55 -2.62 15.66 -14.30
C ASP A 55 -3.28 14.70 -13.28
N HIS A 56 -2.52 13.81 -12.65
CA HIS A 56 -3.08 12.81 -11.75
C HIS A 56 -3.81 13.36 -10.52
N LEU A 57 -3.44 14.55 -10.01
CA LEU A 57 -4.21 15.23 -8.96
C LEU A 57 -5.63 15.60 -9.45
N GLN A 58 -5.73 16.14 -10.68
CA GLN A 58 -7.02 16.49 -11.29
C GLN A 58 -7.84 15.23 -11.61
N MET A 59 -7.19 14.16 -12.06
CA MET A 59 -7.86 12.88 -12.30
C MET A 59 -8.38 12.26 -11.01
N ALA A 60 -7.62 12.33 -9.91
CA ALA A 60 -8.05 11.85 -8.60
C ALA A 60 -9.26 12.65 -8.08
N GLN A 61 -9.28 13.98 -8.26
CA GLN A 61 -10.43 14.83 -7.97
C GLN A 61 -11.66 14.43 -8.79
N ARG A 62 -11.50 14.20 -10.09
CA ARG A 62 -12.60 13.78 -10.97
C ARG A 62 -13.12 12.40 -10.59
N ALA A 63 -12.25 11.45 -10.25
CA ALA A 63 -12.64 10.13 -9.77
C ALA A 63 -13.48 10.25 -8.47
N GLU A 64 -13.04 11.08 -7.53
CA GLU A 64 -13.79 11.35 -6.30
C GLU A 64 -15.17 11.97 -6.57
N GLN A 65 -15.23 12.97 -7.46
CA GLN A 65 -16.48 13.63 -7.87
C GLN A 65 -17.44 12.66 -8.57
N ALA A 66 -16.90 11.71 -9.35
CA ALA A 66 -17.66 10.66 -10.01
C ALA A 66 -18.15 9.56 -9.05
N GLY A 67 -17.81 9.62 -7.76
CA GLY A 67 -18.25 8.67 -6.76
C GLY A 67 -17.40 7.40 -6.66
N VAL A 68 -16.20 7.38 -7.27
CA VAL A 68 -15.23 6.28 -7.06
C VAL A 68 -14.93 6.17 -5.57
N ALA A 69 -14.98 4.95 -5.05
CA ALA A 69 -14.84 4.68 -3.64
C ALA A 69 -13.37 4.74 -3.19
N ALA A 70 -12.46 4.20 -4.01
CA ALA A 70 -11.05 4.09 -3.66
C ALA A 70 -10.08 4.21 -4.85
N LEU A 71 -8.86 4.66 -4.56
CA LEU A 71 -7.70 4.58 -5.45
C LEU A 71 -6.66 3.62 -4.86
N TRP A 72 -6.12 2.73 -5.69
CA TRP A 72 -5.21 1.66 -5.25
C TRP A 72 -3.83 1.76 -5.89
N ALA A 73 -2.80 2.02 -5.09
CA ALA A 73 -1.39 2.02 -5.49
C ALA A 73 -0.77 0.61 -5.37
N ARG A 74 0.17 0.29 -6.25
CA ARG A 74 0.91 -0.99 -6.22
C ARG A 74 2.30 -0.78 -5.67
N ASP A 75 2.86 -1.79 -5.02
CA ASP A 75 4.22 -1.71 -4.48
C ASP A 75 5.21 -2.37 -5.45
N ILE A 76 5.68 -1.56 -6.41
CA ILE A 76 6.64 -1.97 -7.44
C ILE A 76 7.89 -1.10 -7.27
N PRO A 77 8.99 -1.64 -6.73
CA PRO A 77 10.17 -0.84 -6.39
C PRO A 77 10.99 -0.43 -7.63
N PHE A 78 10.95 -1.22 -8.70
CA PHE A 78 11.65 -0.90 -9.94
C PHE A 78 11.02 -1.59 -11.15
N TYR A 79 11.44 -1.17 -12.34
CA TYR A 79 10.98 -1.75 -13.59
C TYR A 79 11.69 -3.08 -13.88
N ASP A 80 10.89 -4.12 -14.10
CA ASP A 80 11.35 -5.42 -14.61
C ASP A 80 10.81 -5.64 -16.05
N PRO A 81 11.68 -5.71 -17.07
CA PRO A 81 11.28 -5.99 -18.44
C PRO A 81 10.49 -7.31 -18.63
N GLN A 82 10.66 -8.29 -17.75
CA GLN A 82 9.90 -9.55 -17.80
C GLN A 82 8.42 -9.37 -17.46
N TYR A 83 8.09 -8.36 -16.66
CA TYR A 83 6.73 -8.02 -16.26
C TYR A 83 6.15 -6.85 -17.07
N GLY A 84 7.01 -5.99 -17.67
CA GLY A 84 6.61 -4.95 -18.62
C GLY A 84 5.80 -3.80 -18.03
N ASP A 85 5.77 -3.67 -16.70
CA ASP A 85 4.93 -2.69 -16.00
C ASP A 85 5.67 -2.10 -14.78
N SER A 86 5.83 -0.77 -14.82
CA SER A 86 6.47 0.03 -13.76
C SER A 86 5.50 0.52 -12.68
N GLY A 87 4.25 0.06 -12.70
CA GLY A 87 3.25 0.50 -11.75
C GLY A 87 2.86 1.95 -11.98
N GLN A 88 2.84 2.72 -10.91
CA GLN A 88 2.66 4.17 -10.97
C GLN A 88 3.98 4.95 -10.85
N ILE A 89 5.13 4.32 -11.12
CA ILE A 89 6.51 4.86 -11.03
C ILE A 89 6.95 5.27 -9.61
N PHE A 90 6.09 5.95 -8.87
CA PHE A 90 6.34 6.47 -7.55
C PHE A 90 6.09 5.43 -6.46
N GLU A 91 6.86 5.58 -5.37
CA GLU A 91 6.65 4.85 -4.13
C GLU A 91 5.20 5.04 -3.65
N PRO A 92 4.46 3.95 -3.34
CA PRO A 92 3.02 3.97 -3.18
C PRO A 92 2.53 4.89 -2.04
N LEU A 93 3.20 4.92 -0.89
CA LEU A 93 2.75 5.72 0.26
C LEU A 93 3.04 7.21 0.07
N ILE A 94 4.19 7.56 -0.50
CA ILE A 94 4.52 8.94 -0.89
C ILE A 94 3.49 9.44 -1.91
N TYR A 95 3.20 8.62 -2.92
CA TYR A 95 2.26 9.00 -3.97
C TYR A 95 0.82 9.12 -3.47
N ILE A 96 0.37 8.21 -2.60
CA ILE A 96 -0.91 8.35 -1.90
C ILE A 96 -0.95 9.65 -1.09
N GLY A 97 0.12 9.98 -0.36
CA GLY A 97 0.22 11.24 0.37
C GLY A 97 0.05 12.46 -0.55
N HIS A 98 0.63 12.42 -1.75
CA HIS A 98 0.45 13.46 -2.76
C HIS A 98 -1.01 13.55 -3.24
N LEU A 99 -1.64 12.44 -3.62
CA LEU A 99 -3.05 12.39 -4.05
C LEU A 99 -4.03 12.83 -2.95
N ALA A 100 -3.68 12.56 -1.69
CA ALA A 100 -4.47 12.97 -0.54
C ALA A 100 -4.60 14.49 -0.41
N THR A 101 -3.65 15.28 -0.94
CA THR A 101 -3.70 16.74 -0.91
C THR A 101 -4.77 17.33 -1.83
N ALA A 102 -5.21 16.57 -2.83
CA ALA A 102 -6.20 17.02 -3.81
C ALA A 102 -7.59 16.40 -3.58
N THR A 103 -7.75 15.48 -2.62
CA THR A 103 -8.99 14.72 -2.39
C THR A 103 -9.38 14.72 -0.91
N GLU A 104 -10.67 14.61 -0.61
CA GLU A 104 -11.18 14.82 0.78
C GLU A 104 -11.86 13.62 1.41
N ARG A 105 -12.38 12.70 0.59
CA ARG A 105 -13.31 11.63 0.97
C ARG A 105 -12.94 10.28 0.38
N ILE A 106 -12.37 10.23 -0.82
CA ILE A 106 -11.97 9.00 -1.49
C ILE A 106 -10.98 8.23 -0.60
N THR A 107 -11.18 6.92 -0.51
CA THR A 107 -10.25 6.03 0.19
C THR A 107 -8.99 5.92 -0.65
N LEU A 108 -7.84 5.94 0.01
CA LEU A 108 -6.55 5.76 -0.65
C LEU A 108 -5.90 4.52 -0.07
N GLY A 109 -5.44 3.62 -0.92
CA GLY A 109 -4.99 2.33 -0.45
C GLY A 109 -3.97 1.66 -1.34
N THR A 110 -3.53 0.49 -0.91
CA THR A 110 -2.51 -0.31 -1.60
C THR A 110 -3.05 -1.67 -2.01
N THR A 111 -2.57 -2.20 -3.13
CA THR A 111 -2.92 -3.52 -3.65
C THR A 111 -1.68 -4.26 -4.18
N GLY A 112 -0.77 -4.74 -3.35
CA GLY A 112 -0.59 -4.54 -1.90
C GLY A 112 0.89 -4.24 -1.62
N ILE A 113 1.20 -3.74 -0.42
CA ILE A 113 2.58 -3.54 0.02
C ILE A 113 3.30 -4.89 0.10
N VAL A 114 4.45 -5.01 -0.55
CA VAL A 114 5.25 -6.25 -0.52
C VAL A 114 6.06 -6.27 0.77
N LEU A 115 5.40 -6.71 1.84
CA LEU A 115 5.91 -6.61 3.21
C LEU A 115 7.30 -7.25 3.39
N PRO A 116 7.64 -8.40 2.74
CA PRO A 116 8.99 -8.94 2.82
C PRO A 116 10.07 -7.97 2.33
N MET A 117 9.77 -6.97 1.51
CA MET A 117 10.75 -5.99 1.02
C MET A 117 10.77 -4.69 1.85
N ARG A 118 9.93 -4.55 2.89
CA ARG A 118 9.79 -3.33 3.70
C ARG A 118 10.28 -3.49 5.13
N GLU A 119 10.94 -2.48 5.68
CA GLU A 119 11.22 -2.46 7.12
C GLU A 119 9.88 -2.30 7.89
N PRO A 120 9.47 -3.30 8.68
CA PRO A 120 8.10 -3.38 9.19
C PRO A 120 7.73 -2.26 10.17
N LEU A 121 8.64 -1.87 11.06
CA LEU A 121 8.32 -0.85 12.08
C LEU A 121 8.20 0.54 11.47
N MET A 122 9.06 0.86 10.52
CA MET A 122 8.98 2.08 9.73
C MET A 122 7.72 2.10 8.88
N LEU A 123 7.36 0.99 8.25
CA LEU A 123 6.11 0.87 7.50
C LEU A 123 4.89 1.14 8.39
N ALA A 124 4.84 0.55 9.59
CA ALA A 124 3.77 0.81 10.54
C ALA A 124 3.69 2.31 10.92
N LYS A 125 4.84 2.96 11.14
CA LYS A 125 4.90 4.41 11.38
C LYS A 125 4.39 5.22 10.18
N GLN A 126 4.82 4.89 8.96
CA GLN A 126 4.41 5.55 7.73
C GLN A 126 2.89 5.46 7.53
N ILE A 127 2.32 4.27 7.67
CA ILE A 127 0.87 4.03 7.55
C ILE A 127 0.10 4.84 8.59
N ASN A 128 0.51 4.76 9.86
CA ASN A 128 -0.15 5.51 10.94
C ASN A 128 -0.07 7.03 10.75
N SER A 129 1.07 7.53 10.30
CA SER A 129 1.23 8.96 9.97
C SER A 129 0.32 9.37 8.83
N LEU A 130 0.27 8.58 7.76
CA LEU A 130 -0.55 8.85 6.59
C LEU A 130 -2.05 8.79 6.93
N ASP A 131 -2.48 7.81 7.71
CA ASP A 131 -3.88 7.70 8.12
C ASP A 131 -4.33 8.90 8.95
N ARG A 132 -3.51 9.33 9.92
CA ARG A 132 -3.80 10.53 10.73
C ARG A 132 -3.80 11.81 9.89
N LEU A 133 -2.87 11.97 8.96
CA LEU A 133 -2.80 13.15 8.09
C LEU A 133 -3.98 13.23 7.10
N THR A 134 -4.49 12.08 6.67
CA THR A 134 -5.63 12.02 5.74
C THR A 134 -6.99 11.99 6.44
N GLY A 135 -7.01 11.91 7.77
CA GLY A 135 -8.21 11.87 8.59
C GLY A 135 -8.96 10.54 8.47
N GLY A 136 -8.23 9.42 8.53
CA GLY A 136 -8.82 8.07 8.57
C GLY A 136 -9.22 7.51 7.21
N ARG A 137 -8.51 7.85 6.12
CA ARG A 137 -8.87 7.46 4.74
C ARG A 137 -8.02 6.33 4.16
N ILE A 138 -7.12 5.76 4.95
CA ILE A 138 -6.13 4.81 4.43
C ILE A 138 -6.59 3.37 4.60
N VAL A 139 -6.50 2.59 3.53
CA VAL A 139 -6.73 1.12 3.57
C VAL A 139 -5.52 0.43 2.96
N ILE A 140 -4.77 -0.29 3.79
CA ILE A 140 -3.54 -0.95 3.35
C ILE A 140 -3.81 -2.43 3.04
N GLY A 141 -3.71 -2.78 1.76
CA GLY A 141 -3.50 -4.17 1.35
C GLY A 141 -2.03 -4.53 1.51
N MET A 142 -1.76 -5.71 2.05
CA MET A 142 -0.42 -6.28 2.20
C MET A 142 -0.30 -7.56 1.39
N SER A 143 0.89 -7.84 0.88
CA SER A 143 1.19 -9.01 0.06
C SER A 143 2.56 -9.59 0.43
N SER A 144 2.74 -10.87 0.15
CA SER A 144 4.05 -11.51 0.22
C SER A 144 4.93 -11.15 -0.98
N GLY A 145 4.36 -10.76 -2.13
CA GLY A 145 5.05 -10.45 -3.39
C GLY A 145 5.09 -11.59 -4.40
N ASP A 146 5.25 -11.26 -5.69
CA ASP A 146 5.08 -12.17 -6.83
C ASP A 146 6.19 -12.09 -7.91
N ARG A 147 7.21 -11.24 -7.70
CA ARG A 147 8.31 -11.00 -8.66
C ARG A 147 9.63 -11.55 -8.14
N PRO A 148 10.05 -12.78 -8.49
CA PRO A 148 11.27 -13.41 -7.97
C PRO A 148 12.54 -12.61 -8.23
N SER A 149 12.60 -11.93 -9.37
CA SER A 149 13.69 -11.04 -9.79
C SER A 149 13.94 -9.88 -8.81
N GLU A 150 12.91 -9.47 -8.05
CA GLU A 150 13.02 -8.34 -7.11
C GLU A 150 13.72 -8.72 -5.80
N TYR A 151 13.57 -9.95 -5.34
CA TYR A 151 13.97 -10.39 -4.00
C TYR A 151 15.48 -10.33 -3.72
N PRO A 152 16.37 -10.75 -4.64
CA PRO A 152 17.81 -10.67 -4.42
C PRO A 152 18.31 -9.24 -4.13
N VAL A 153 17.66 -8.21 -4.68
CA VAL A 153 18.02 -6.80 -4.44
C VAL A 153 17.81 -6.39 -2.99
N PHE A 154 16.84 -7.01 -2.32
CA PHE A 154 16.56 -6.80 -0.90
C PHE A 154 17.28 -7.79 0.02
N GLY A 155 18.15 -8.66 -0.54
CA GLY A 155 18.88 -9.68 0.22
C GLY A 155 17.99 -10.78 0.77
N ILE A 156 16.89 -11.10 0.10
CA ILE A 156 15.89 -12.07 0.55
C ILE A 156 15.77 -13.19 -0.49
N ASP A 157 15.56 -14.41 -0.02
CA ASP A 157 15.23 -15.53 -0.89
C ASP A 157 13.73 -15.54 -1.21
N PHE A 158 13.37 -15.67 -2.49
CA PHE A 158 11.98 -15.64 -2.97
C PHE A 158 11.13 -16.77 -2.36
N GLU A 159 11.71 -17.95 -2.17
CA GLU A 159 10.98 -19.10 -1.61
C GLU A 159 10.63 -18.88 -0.13
N SER A 160 11.42 -18.08 0.58
CA SER A 160 11.16 -17.72 1.98
C SER A 160 10.04 -16.69 2.17
N ARG A 161 9.51 -16.06 1.11
CA ARG A 161 8.64 -14.86 1.19
C ARG A 161 7.40 -15.04 2.07
N GLY A 162 6.79 -16.22 2.08
CA GLY A 162 5.62 -16.51 2.91
C GLY A 162 5.96 -16.49 4.42
N ASN A 163 7.09 -17.10 4.79
CA ASN A 163 7.58 -17.13 6.17
C ASN A 163 8.00 -15.73 6.62
N VAL A 164 8.73 -14.99 5.77
CA VAL A 164 9.13 -13.61 6.05
C VAL A 164 7.91 -12.70 6.19
N PHE A 165 6.89 -12.86 5.33
CA PHE A 165 5.62 -12.14 5.42
C PHE A 165 4.95 -12.39 6.77
N ALA A 166 4.75 -13.66 7.16
CA ALA A 166 4.11 -14.01 8.43
C ALA A 166 4.87 -13.46 9.64
N MET A 167 6.20 -13.58 9.65
CA MET A 167 7.06 -13.03 10.69
C MET A 167 6.90 -11.50 10.79
N ARG A 168 6.98 -10.77 9.67
CA ARG A 168 6.88 -9.30 9.66
C ARG A 168 5.46 -8.81 9.96
N MET A 169 4.42 -9.56 9.58
CA MET A 169 3.05 -9.28 10.00
C MET A 169 2.93 -9.29 11.52
N GLY A 170 3.60 -10.23 12.19
CA GLY A 170 3.67 -10.29 13.64
C GLY A 170 4.26 -9.02 14.29
N LEU A 171 5.22 -8.38 13.63
CA LEU A 171 5.87 -7.14 14.08
C LEU A 171 5.00 -5.89 13.85
N ILE A 172 4.24 -5.83 12.76
CA ILE A 172 3.35 -4.70 12.46
C ILE A 172 2.08 -4.75 13.31
N ALA A 173 1.57 -5.96 13.56
CA ALA A 173 0.37 -6.15 14.36
C ALA A 173 0.63 -6.14 15.88
N ALA A 174 1.90 -6.12 16.31
CA ALA A 174 2.26 -5.93 17.71
C ALA A 174 1.96 -4.48 18.09
#